data_AF-A0A7J6RFI2-F1
#
_entry.id   AF-A0A7J6RFI2-F1
#
_cell.length_a   1.000
_cell.length_b   1.000
_cell.length_c   1.000
_cell.angle_alpha   90.00
_cell.angle_beta   90.00
_cell.angle_gamma   90.00
#
_symmetry.space_group_name_H-M   'P 1'
#
loop_
_entity.id
_entity.type
_entity.pdbx_description
1 polymer ?
#
loop_
_entity_poly.entity_id
_entity_poly.type
_entity_poly.pdbx_seq_one_letter_code
_entity_poly.pdbx_strand_id
1 'polypeptide(L)'
;MIRAWEAALKFKKTQVILLAYGWSFERADSLVKKHLLEKAVKKGVFVVTGASNSDKSDGREDVLLPCGLANHIRGVVCVAATFAEMPTVLCSSASKLASFGAPGVVALMKSFKNFKPEDIERILLNATEGRVRTATGYEMTYGVLRPDLAVKQAIAEAG
;
A
#
# COMPACT_ATOMS: atom_id res chain seq x y z
N MET A 1 -8.98 8.95 13.48
CA MET A 1 -8.58 8.46 12.13
C MET A 1 -9.76 8.06 11.26
N ILE A 2 -10.70 7.24 11.75
CA ILE A 2 -11.92 6.82 11.01
C ILE A 2 -12.69 7.99 10.38
N ARG A 3 -12.88 9.09 11.10
CA ARG A 3 -13.56 10.30 10.57
C ARG A 3 -12.86 10.91 9.34
N ALA A 4 -11.53 10.94 9.33
CA ALA A 4 -10.76 11.46 8.18
C ALA A 4 -10.95 10.57 6.93
N TRP A 5 -11.08 9.26 7.15
CA TRP A 5 -11.39 8.28 6.13
C TRP A 5 -12.79 8.44 5.55
N GLU A 6 -13.79 8.56 6.41
CA GLU A 6 -15.14 8.81 5.96
C GLU A 6 -15.25 10.12 5.19
N ALA A 7 -14.51 11.15 5.59
CA ALA A 7 -14.42 12.41 4.85
C ALA A 7 -13.77 12.21 3.46
N ALA A 8 -12.63 11.50 3.38
CA ALA A 8 -11.98 11.19 2.12
C ALA A 8 -12.89 10.38 1.17
N LEU A 9 -13.64 9.42 1.71
CA LEU A 9 -14.58 8.60 0.94
C LEU A 9 -15.87 9.33 0.55
N LYS A 10 -16.19 10.46 1.19
CA LYS A 10 -17.29 11.34 0.75
C LYS A 10 -16.88 12.19 -0.46
N PHE A 11 -15.58 12.44 -0.62
CA PHE A 11 -15.08 13.20 -1.77
C PHE A 11 -15.06 12.33 -3.03
N LYS A 12 -15.94 12.63 -4.00
CA LYS A 12 -16.16 11.81 -5.21
C LYS A 12 -14.92 11.65 -6.10
N LYS A 13 -13.96 12.57 -6.01
CA LYS A 13 -12.73 12.53 -6.82
C LYS A 13 -11.59 11.77 -6.15
N THR A 14 -11.79 11.21 -4.97
CA THR A 14 -10.76 10.38 -4.31
C THR A 14 -10.51 9.13 -5.14
N GLN A 15 -9.27 8.95 -5.59
CA GLN A 15 -8.85 7.82 -6.43
C GLN A 15 -7.94 6.84 -5.69
N VAL A 16 -7.15 7.36 -4.76
CA VAL A 16 -6.17 6.61 -3.96
C VAL A 16 -6.21 7.14 -2.53
N ILE A 17 -6.10 6.26 -1.54
CA ILE A 17 -5.92 6.62 -0.13
C ILE A 17 -4.64 5.97 0.40
N LEU A 18 -3.81 6.78 1.07
CA LEU A 18 -2.62 6.33 1.77
C LEU A 18 -2.86 6.25 3.29
N LEU A 19 -2.56 5.09 3.88
CA LEU A 19 -2.49 4.82 5.31
C LEU A 19 -1.03 4.65 5.74
N ALA A 20 -0.39 5.75 6.11
CA ALA A 20 0.98 5.74 6.60
C ALA A 20 1.09 5.34 8.10
N TYR A 21 -0.01 5.05 8.79
CA TYR A 21 -0.02 4.76 10.23
C TYR A 21 -0.64 3.39 10.51
N GLY A 22 0.09 2.55 11.23
CA GLY A 22 -0.43 1.31 11.79
C GLY A 22 -1.32 1.56 13.01
N TRP A 23 -2.16 0.58 13.35
CA TRP A 23 -3.07 0.58 14.50
C TRP A 23 -2.80 -0.61 15.40
N SER A 24 -2.90 -0.40 16.72
CA SER A 24 -2.95 -1.49 17.69
C SER A 24 -4.23 -2.32 17.54
N PHE A 25 -4.15 -3.59 17.94
CA PHE A 25 -5.23 -4.57 17.88
C PHE A 25 -6.21 -4.37 19.04
N GLU A 26 -7.33 -3.70 18.80
CA GLU A 26 -8.57 -3.93 19.54
C GLU A 26 -9.59 -4.60 18.60
N ARG A 27 -10.17 -5.75 19.00
CA ARG A 27 -11.02 -6.59 18.13
C ARG A 27 -12.27 -5.89 17.60
N ALA A 28 -12.91 -5.03 18.39
CA ALA A 28 -14.09 -4.29 17.95
C ALA A 28 -13.75 -3.27 16.84
N ASP A 29 -12.54 -2.74 16.89
CA ASP A 29 -12.00 -1.76 15.96
C ASP A 29 -11.63 -2.37 14.61
N SER A 30 -11.21 -3.65 14.58
CA SER A 30 -10.74 -4.32 13.37
C SER A 30 -11.86 -4.57 12.33
N LEU A 31 -13.08 -4.87 12.78
CA LEU A 31 -14.24 -5.04 11.89
C LEU A 31 -14.66 -3.73 11.22
N VAL A 32 -14.68 -2.64 12.00
CA VAL A 32 -14.97 -1.30 11.46
C VAL A 32 -13.92 -0.90 10.43
N LYS A 33 -12.64 -1.14 10.73
CA LYS A 33 -11.51 -0.86 9.83
C LYS A 33 -11.58 -1.72 8.56
N LYS A 34 -11.91 -3.01 8.66
CA LYS A 34 -12.13 -3.90 7.51
C LYS A 34 -13.27 -3.38 6.62
N HIS A 35 -14.41 -3.04 7.21
CA HIS A 35 -15.56 -2.52 6.47
C HIS A 35 -15.22 -1.22 5.73
N LEU A 36 -14.41 -0.35 6.34
CA LEU A 36 -13.94 0.88 5.71
C LEU A 36 -13.05 0.61 4.49
N LEU A 37 -12.14 -0.37 4.57
CA LEU A 37 -11.30 -0.80 3.45
C LEU A 37 -12.14 -1.35 2.30
N GLU A 38 -13.06 -2.27 2.58
CA GLU A 38 -13.98 -2.85 1.59
C GLU A 38 -14.84 -1.76 0.94
N LYS A 39 -15.33 -0.80 1.72
CA LYS A 39 -16.12 0.34 1.22
C LYS A 39 -15.30 1.23 0.28
N ALA A 40 -14.01 1.44 0.54
CA ALA A 40 -13.13 2.20 -0.33
C ALA A 40 -12.96 1.49 -1.69
N VAL A 41 -12.62 0.20 -1.66
CA VAL A 41 -12.43 -0.62 -2.86
C VAL A 41 -13.72 -0.69 -3.69
N LYS A 42 -14.88 -0.88 -3.04
CA LYS A 42 -16.19 -0.90 -3.73
C LYS A 42 -16.50 0.41 -4.47
N LYS A 43 -15.92 1.54 -4.03
CA LYS A 43 -16.01 2.84 -4.71
C LYS A 43 -14.96 3.03 -5.82
N GLY A 44 -14.15 2.01 -6.11
CA GLY A 44 -13.05 2.09 -7.07
C GLY A 44 -11.81 2.80 -6.52
N VAL A 45 -11.75 3.06 -5.21
CA VAL A 45 -10.59 3.70 -4.57
C VAL A 45 -9.55 2.63 -4.26
N PHE A 46 -8.32 2.86 -4.71
CA PHE A 46 -7.19 2.00 -4.37
C PHE A 46 -6.60 2.42 -3.02
N VAL A 47 -6.27 1.47 -2.16
CA VAL A 47 -5.75 1.74 -0.82
C VAL A 47 -4.31 1.24 -0.71
N VAL A 48 -3.42 2.12 -0.24
CA VAL A 48 -2.05 1.77 0.12
C VAL A 48 -1.92 1.91 1.63
N THR A 49 -1.34 0.91 2.29
CA THR A 49 -1.00 0.95 3.72
C THR A 49 0.48 0.68 3.93
N GLY A 50 1.08 1.35 4.92
CA GLY A 50 2.45 1.08 5.33
C GLY A 50 2.55 -0.08 6.31
N ALA A 51 3.56 -0.93 6.14
CA ALA A 51 4.00 -1.86 7.17
C ALA A 51 4.51 -1.04 8.37
N SER A 52 4.22 -1.48 9.59
CA SER A 52 4.72 -0.78 10.78
C SER A 52 6.25 -0.76 10.84
N ASN A 53 6.81 0.19 11.58
CA ASN A 53 8.25 0.29 11.85
C ASN A 53 8.62 -0.38 13.20
N SER A 54 7.98 -1.49 13.58
CA SER A 54 8.31 -2.14 14.84
C SER A 54 9.65 -2.89 14.69
N ASP A 55 10.69 -2.40 15.36
CA ASP A 55 12.02 -3.03 15.41
C ASP A 55 12.02 -4.36 16.20
N LYS A 56 10.87 -4.73 16.79
CA LYS A 56 10.63 -5.97 17.52
C LYS A 56 9.35 -6.58 16.99
N SER A 57 9.44 -7.81 16.50
CA SER A 57 8.27 -8.64 16.23
C SER A 57 8.62 -10.05 16.68
N ASP A 58 8.07 -10.42 17.83
CA ASP A 58 8.45 -11.63 18.56
C ASP A 58 7.75 -12.89 18.01
N GLY A 59 7.12 -12.80 16.83
CA GLY A 59 6.44 -13.91 16.20
C GLY A 59 5.35 -13.45 15.23
N ARG A 60 4.65 -14.41 14.64
CA ARG A 60 3.62 -14.27 13.59
C ARG A 60 2.43 -13.32 13.90
N GLU A 61 2.43 -12.63 15.04
CA GLU A 61 1.29 -11.88 15.58
C GLU A 61 1.36 -10.36 15.39
N ASP A 62 2.49 -9.80 14.94
CA ASP A 62 2.70 -8.34 14.90
C ASP A 62 2.50 -7.67 13.53
N VAL A 63 1.76 -8.28 12.59
CA VAL A 63 1.33 -7.56 11.38
C VAL A 63 0.24 -6.56 11.79
N LEU A 64 0.68 -5.39 12.24
CA LEU A 64 -0.19 -4.30 12.67
C LEU A 64 -1.20 -3.96 11.55
N LEU A 65 -2.44 -3.74 11.96
CA LEU A 65 -3.48 -3.27 11.06
C LEU A 65 -3.03 -1.91 10.48
N PRO A 66 -3.30 -1.63 9.20
CA PRO A 66 -4.18 -2.33 8.27
C PRO A 66 -3.52 -3.46 7.45
N CYS A 67 -2.20 -3.66 7.54
CA CYS A 67 -1.50 -4.64 6.70
C CYS A 67 -2.00 -6.07 6.88
N GLY A 68 -2.38 -6.47 8.09
CA GLY A 68 -2.99 -7.79 8.34
C GLY A 68 -4.33 -8.01 7.63
N LEU A 69 -5.03 -6.94 7.23
CA LEU A 69 -6.27 -7.01 6.45
C LEU A 69 -6.04 -6.90 4.94
N ALA A 70 -4.93 -6.29 4.52
CA ALA A 70 -4.62 -6.06 3.10
C ALA A 70 -4.60 -7.37 2.29
N ASN A 71 -4.01 -8.43 2.85
CA ASN A 71 -3.93 -9.75 2.21
C ASN A 71 -5.30 -10.39 1.90
N HIS A 72 -6.38 -9.88 2.50
CA HIS A 72 -7.73 -10.43 2.33
C HIS A 72 -8.67 -9.51 1.53
N ILE A 73 -8.19 -8.36 1.04
CA ILE A 73 -9.01 -7.37 0.34
C ILE A 73 -8.26 -6.90 -0.91
N ARG A 74 -8.70 -7.37 -2.08
CA ARG A 74 -8.17 -6.88 -3.36
C ARG A 74 -8.36 -5.36 -3.48
N GLY A 75 -7.38 -4.67 -4.05
CA GLY A 75 -7.34 -3.21 -4.09
C GLY A 75 -6.79 -2.55 -2.82
N VAL A 76 -6.28 -3.33 -1.87
CA VAL A 76 -5.56 -2.86 -0.68
C VAL A 76 -4.17 -3.48 -0.68
N VAL A 77 -3.12 -2.67 -0.73
CA VAL A 77 -1.72 -3.16 -0.72
C VAL A 77 -0.95 -2.67 0.50
N CYS A 78 -0.19 -3.57 1.12
CA CYS A 78 0.75 -3.24 2.19
C CYS A 78 2.15 -3.02 1.61
N VAL A 79 2.79 -1.91 1.97
CA VAL A 79 4.11 -1.51 1.50
C VAL A 79 5.07 -1.43 2.68
N ALA A 80 6.18 -2.15 2.60
CA ALA A 80 7.29 -2.05 3.54
C ALA A 80 8.44 -1.24 2.92
N ALA A 81 9.24 -0.56 3.75
CA ALA A 81 10.45 0.09 3.27
C ALA A 81 11.57 -0.93 3.00
N THR A 82 12.29 -0.72 1.90
CA THR A 82 13.61 -1.31 1.65
C THR A 82 14.69 -0.27 1.94
N PHE A 83 15.87 -0.74 2.37
CA PHE A 83 17.03 0.12 2.59
C PHE A 83 17.88 0.16 1.32
N ALA A 84 18.33 1.34 0.92
CA ALA A 84 19.39 1.52 -0.06
C ALA A 84 20.72 1.72 0.69
N GLU A 85 21.77 1.00 0.30
CA GLU A 85 23.04 0.98 1.05
C GLU A 85 23.78 2.33 1.08
N MET A 86 23.43 3.30 0.22
CA MET A 86 24.08 4.62 0.19
C MET A 86 23.14 5.73 -0.33
N PRO A 87 22.39 6.42 0.56
CA PRO A 87 21.55 7.55 0.15
C PRO A 87 22.34 8.87 0.16
N THR A 88 22.35 9.57 -0.97
CA THR A 88 23.07 10.85 -1.14
C THR A 88 22.30 12.08 -0.66
N VAL A 89 21.02 11.97 -0.24
CA VAL A 89 20.20 13.10 0.26
C VAL A 89 19.13 12.63 1.25
N LEU A 90 18.88 13.41 2.32
CA LEU A 90 17.77 13.32 3.32
C LEU A 90 17.10 11.93 3.44
N CYS A 91 17.75 11.02 4.17
CA CYS A 91 17.21 9.68 4.39
C CYS A 91 16.43 9.61 5.72
N SER A 92 15.14 9.32 5.64
CA SER A 92 14.36 8.85 6.79
C SER A 92 13.93 7.41 6.51
N SER A 93 14.44 6.48 7.34
CA SER A 93 14.10 5.07 7.30
C SER A 93 12.71 4.86 7.92
N ALA A 94 11.68 4.96 7.11
CA ALA A 94 10.33 4.61 7.54
C ALA A 94 9.54 4.00 6.39
N SER A 95 8.87 2.87 6.66
CA SER A 95 7.84 2.30 5.77
C SER A 95 6.78 3.34 5.40
N LYS A 96 6.59 4.36 6.25
CA LYS A 96 5.79 5.56 5.99
C LYS A 96 6.18 6.29 4.70
N LEU A 97 7.48 6.43 4.40
CA LEU A 97 7.99 7.12 3.22
C LEU A 97 7.97 6.24 1.97
N ALA A 98 8.31 4.94 2.10
CA ALA A 98 8.14 3.97 1.01
C ALA A 98 6.67 3.86 0.56
N SER A 99 5.74 4.02 1.50
CA SER A 99 4.30 4.04 1.22
C SER A 99 3.83 5.26 0.43
N PHE A 100 4.66 6.29 0.18
CA PHE A 100 4.31 7.39 -0.74
C PHE A 100 4.65 7.10 -2.20
N GLY A 101 5.60 6.20 -2.47
CA GLY A 101 5.97 5.82 -3.83
C GLY A 101 4.84 5.13 -4.58
N ALA A 102 4.20 4.14 -3.96
CA ALA A 102 3.10 3.39 -4.58
C ALA A 102 1.87 4.25 -4.92
N PRO A 103 1.35 5.13 -4.03
CA PRO A 103 0.24 6.02 -4.36
C PRO A 103 0.52 6.96 -5.53
N GLY A 104 1.76 7.46 -5.65
CA GLY A 104 2.16 8.30 -6.77
C GLY A 104 2.10 7.55 -8.11
N VAL A 105 2.62 6.31 -8.13
CA VAL A 105 2.54 5.42 -9.30
C VAL A 105 1.08 5.14 -9.65
N VAL A 106 0.24 4.80 -8.66
CA VAL A 106 -1.18 4.51 -8.88
C VAL A 106 -1.93 5.74 -9.40
N ALA A 107 -1.67 6.92 -8.86
CA ALA A 107 -2.28 8.15 -9.34
C ALA A 107 -1.91 8.42 -10.82
N LEU A 108 -0.66 8.16 -11.20
CA LEU A 108 -0.21 8.27 -12.59
C LEU A 108 -0.90 7.25 -13.49
N MET A 109 -0.98 5.97 -13.08
CA MET A 109 -1.71 4.94 -13.81
C MET A 109 -3.17 5.34 -14.05
N LYS A 110 -3.84 5.83 -13.01
CA LYS A 110 -5.23 6.29 -13.08
C LYS A 110 -5.44 7.54 -13.96
N SER A 111 -4.38 8.29 -14.25
CA SER A 111 -4.45 9.42 -15.18
C SER A 111 -4.52 8.99 -16.64
N PHE A 112 -4.02 7.78 -16.97
CA PHE A 112 -4.11 7.23 -18.33
C PHE A 112 -5.46 6.58 -18.60
N LYS A 113 -6.03 5.90 -17.59
CA LYS A 113 -7.31 5.20 -17.67
C LYS A 113 -7.89 5.04 -16.28
N ASN A 114 -9.22 5.00 -16.17
CA ASN A 114 -9.89 4.70 -14.91
C ASN A 114 -9.81 3.20 -14.57
N PHE A 115 -8.59 2.73 -14.27
CA PHE A 115 -8.33 1.34 -13.89
C PHE A 115 -9.09 0.95 -12.63
N LYS A 116 -9.61 -0.28 -12.62
CA LYS A 116 -10.20 -0.84 -11.40
C LYS A 116 -9.11 -1.18 -10.39
N PRO A 117 -9.41 -1.20 -9.08
CA PRO A 117 -8.42 -1.53 -8.05
C PRO A 117 -7.68 -2.86 -8.29
N GLU A 118 -8.36 -3.88 -8.81
CA GLU A 118 -7.79 -5.18 -9.15
C GLU A 118 -6.80 -5.13 -10.32
N ASP A 119 -7.02 -4.26 -11.30
CA ASP A 119 -6.09 -4.07 -12.43
C ASP A 119 -4.83 -3.36 -11.95
N ILE A 120 -4.99 -2.36 -11.08
CA ILE A 120 -3.88 -1.64 -10.46
C ILE A 120 -3.02 -2.62 -9.64
N GLU A 121 -3.66 -3.43 -8.79
CA GLU A 121 -2.97 -4.44 -7.98
C GLU A 121 -2.15 -5.39 -8.88
N ARG A 122 -2.77 -5.92 -9.95
CA ARG A 122 -2.08 -6.81 -10.89
C ARG A 122 -0.89 -6.13 -11.57
N ILE A 123 -1.05 -4.90 -12.06
CA ILE A 123 0.05 -4.17 -12.73
C ILE A 123 1.20 -3.91 -11.75
N LEU A 124 0.89 -3.51 -10.51
CA LEU A 124 1.92 -3.31 -9.48
C LEU A 124 2.67 -4.62 -9.16
N LEU A 125 1.95 -5.74 -9.04
CA LEU A 125 2.55 -7.06 -8.79
C LEU A 125 3.44 -7.52 -9.95
N ASN A 126 2.99 -7.35 -11.19
CA ASN A 126 3.79 -7.68 -12.38
C ASN A 126 5.07 -6.82 -12.47
N ALA A 127 5.00 -5.59 -11.99
CA ALA A 127 6.12 -4.66 -11.93
C ALA A 127 6.95 -4.80 -10.64
N THR A 128 6.77 -5.86 -9.86
CA THR A 128 7.55 -6.10 -8.65
C THR A 128 8.63 -7.14 -8.95
N GLU A 129 9.89 -6.82 -8.62
CA GLU A 129 11.04 -7.66 -8.94
C GLU A 129 11.91 -7.94 -7.70
N GLY A 130 12.62 -9.07 -7.77
CA GLY A 130 13.61 -9.46 -6.76
C GLY A 130 13.02 -10.03 -5.47
N ARG A 131 13.82 -10.84 -4.76
CA ARG A 131 13.52 -11.20 -3.37
C ARG A 131 14.38 -10.34 -2.47
N VAL A 132 13.74 -9.47 -1.70
CA VAL A 132 14.42 -8.57 -0.78
C VAL A 132 13.96 -8.86 0.63
N ARG A 133 14.91 -8.85 1.57
CA ARG A 133 14.63 -8.89 2.99
C ARG A 133 14.56 -7.47 3.52
N THR A 134 13.57 -7.22 4.36
CA THR A 134 13.54 -6.01 5.20
C THR A 134 14.75 -5.98 6.13
N ALA A 135 15.13 -4.83 6.70
CA ALA A 135 16.24 -4.76 7.66
C ALA A 135 16.02 -5.63 8.91
N THR A 136 14.76 -5.90 9.25
CA THR A 136 14.35 -6.81 10.33
C THR A 136 14.38 -8.29 9.94
N GLY A 137 14.85 -8.63 8.73
CA GLY A 137 15.03 -10.00 8.28
C GLY A 137 13.79 -10.68 7.67
N TYR A 138 12.64 -10.00 7.63
CA TYR A 138 11.45 -10.54 6.96
C TYR A 138 11.61 -10.51 5.45
N GLU A 139 11.33 -11.65 4.80
CA GLU A 139 11.23 -11.72 3.34
C GLU A 139 9.97 -10.99 2.87
N MET A 140 10.16 -10.05 1.93
CA MET A 140 9.05 -9.42 1.24
C MET A 140 8.33 -10.47 0.39
N THR A 141 7.00 -10.51 0.48
CA THR A 141 6.17 -11.51 -0.21
C THR A 141 6.31 -11.45 -1.73
N TYR A 142 6.48 -10.24 -2.28
CA TYR A 142 6.48 -10.03 -3.74
C TYR A 142 7.79 -9.43 -4.28
N GLY A 143 8.47 -8.56 -3.51
CA GLY A 143 9.73 -7.93 -3.93
C GLY A 143 9.69 -6.41 -3.89
N VAL A 144 10.49 -5.77 -4.74
CA VAL A 144 10.61 -4.32 -4.87
C VAL A 144 9.84 -3.83 -6.08
N LEU A 145 8.92 -2.90 -5.87
CA LEU A 145 8.19 -2.26 -6.96
C LEU A 145 9.15 -1.50 -7.87
N ARG A 146 9.01 -1.71 -9.19
CA ARG A 146 9.65 -0.95 -10.27
C ARG A 146 8.63 0.02 -10.88
N PRO A 147 8.63 1.30 -10.46
CA PRO A 147 7.66 2.29 -10.95
C PRO A 147 7.67 2.42 -12.48
N ASP A 148 8.83 2.31 -13.11
CA ASP A 148 9.01 2.43 -14.55
C ASP A 148 8.28 1.32 -15.32
N LEU A 149 8.34 0.08 -14.82
CA LEU A 149 7.66 -1.06 -15.42
C LEU A 149 6.15 -0.96 -15.24
N ALA A 150 5.69 -0.58 -14.03
CA ALA A 150 4.27 -0.41 -13.74
C ALA A 150 3.62 0.64 -14.66
N VAL A 151 4.29 1.78 -14.84
CA VAL A 151 3.81 2.87 -15.69
C VAL A 151 3.80 2.47 -17.16
N LYS A 152 4.86 1.82 -17.66
CA LYS A 152 4.92 1.31 -19.05
C LYS A 152 3.77 0.34 -19.33
N GLN A 153 3.52 -0.59 -18.42
CA GLN A 153 2.42 -1.54 -18.57
C GLN A 153 1.06 -0.83 -18.54
N ALA A 154 0.85 0.11 -17.62
CA ALA A 154 -0.39 0.88 -17.55
C ALA A 154 -0.66 1.70 -18.83
N ILE A 155 0.38 2.30 -19.44
CA ILE A 155 0.24 2.99 -20.73
C ILE A 155 -0.17 2.01 -21.82
N ALA A 156 0.47 0.83 -21.89
CA ALA A 156 0.15 -0.19 -22.89
C ALA A 156 -1.29 -0.72 -22.76
N GLU A 157 -1.81 -0.85 -21.54
CA GLU A 157 -3.18 -1.31 -21.28
C GLU A 157 -4.25 -0.19 -21.33
N ALA A 158 -3.82 1.07 -21.47
CA ALA A 158 -4.69 2.22 -21.61
C ALA A 158 -5.07 2.52 -23.08
N GLY A 159 -4.21 2.13 -24.03
CA GLY A 159 -4.50 2.13 -25.47
C GLY A 159 -5.49 1.06 -25.87
#